data_AF-A0A937TQ79-F1
#
_entry.id   AF-A0A937TQ79-F1
#
_cell.length_a   1.000
_cell.length_b   1.000
_cell.length_c   1.000
_cell.angle_alpha   90.00
_cell.angle_beta   90.00
_cell.angle_gamma   90.00
#
_symmetry.space_group_name_H-M   'P 1'
#
loop_
_entity.id
_entity.type
_entity.pdbx_description
1 polymer ?
#
loop_
_entity_poly.entity_id
_entity_poly.type
_entity_poly.pdbx_seq_one_letter_code
_entity_poly.pdbx_strand_id
1 'polypeptide(L)'
;MFWRKKKLTATPVEASPAGTGTAMVDAIPVAAREEKPAVAKAGKEMTEKLPGPKSIPEILGNYLIKHMNEEPGRVWRLSAVMRPRSAGEKGFDVRVFSDTEADTNNVKVKNYTTLDQYPKLVLFEGWFDKESKKVELKEKRTIQKVTIYSEKEILQQIEALSEPGSKVFFYLNASPASGGPLGRGAALVELNPKYPGKGEKKYSLSAVPVVNEKLSSKGLKMSNTDKAKDIARWIKERHFKSSMY
;
A
#
# COMPACT_ATOMS: atom_id res chain seq x y z
N MET A 1 -4.69 29.32 -41.59
CA MET A 1 -4.45 30.45 -40.66
C MET A 1 -5.67 30.64 -39.76
N PHE A 2 -5.61 31.56 -38.78
CA PHE A 2 -6.65 31.94 -37.79
C PHE A 2 -6.77 31.05 -36.54
N TRP A 3 -5.91 31.34 -35.56
CA TRP A 3 -6.14 31.07 -34.14
C TRP A 3 -7.33 31.86 -33.60
N ARG A 4 -8.07 31.31 -32.63
CA ARG A 4 -8.92 32.08 -31.70
C ARG A 4 -8.43 31.93 -30.26
N LYS A 5 -7.88 33.01 -29.70
CA LYS A 5 -7.57 33.14 -28.27
C LYS A 5 -8.88 33.27 -27.48
N LYS A 6 -9.04 32.51 -26.38
CA LYS A 6 -10.02 32.85 -25.32
C LYS A 6 -9.31 33.66 -24.24
N LYS A 7 -9.87 34.81 -23.88
CA LYS A 7 -9.38 35.66 -22.78
C LYS A 7 -10.00 35.24 -21.45
N LEU A 8 -9.23 35.46 -20.38
CA LEU A 8 -9.70 35.46 -19.00
C LEU A 8 -10.59 36.69 -18.76
N THR A 9 -11.58 36.56 -17.87
CA THR A 9 -12.33 37.68 -17.28
C THR A 9 -12.33 37.52 -15.77
N ALA A 10 -11.72 38.48 -15.07
CA ALA A 10 -11.86 38.65 -13.63
C ALA A 10 -13.02 39.62 -13.35
N THR A 11 -13.69 39.46 -12.22
CA THR A 11 -14.67 40.40 -11.68
C THR A 11 -14.24 40.91 -10.31
N PRO A 12 -14.66 42.13 -9.89
CA PRO A 12 -13.95 42.91 -8.88
C PRO A 12 -14.57 42.85 -7.47
N VAL A 13 -13.85 43.52 -6.57
CA VAL A 13 -14.14 43.73 -5.14
C VAL A 13 -15.36 44.64 -4.93
N GLU A 14 -16.15 44.36 -3.88
CA GLU A 14 -17.05 45.33 -3.26
C GLU A 14 -16.90 45.27 -1.73
N ALA A 15 -16.97 46.41 -1.04
CA ALA A 15 -16.60 46.52 0.37
C ALA A 15 -17.49 47.51 1.15
N SER A 16 -18.02 47.05 2.28
CA SER A 16 -18.44 47.83 3.48
C SER A 16 -19.55 48.90 3.31
N PRO A 17 -20.34 49.18 4.37
CA PRO A 17 -19.86 50.16 5.36
C PRO A 17 -20.18 49.83 6.83
N ALA A 18 -19.79 50.75 7.72
CA ALA A 18 -19.68 50.61 9.16
C ALA A 18 -20.97 50.86 9.98
N GLY A 19 -20.92 50.49 11.26
CA GLY A 19 -21.82 50.96 12.32
C GLY A 19 -21.06 51.15 13.64
N THR A 20 -21.03 52.37 14.17
CA THR A 20 -20.26 52.81 15.35
C THR A 20 -21.07 52.77 16.65
N GLY A 21 -20.38 52.66 17.80
CA GLY A 21 -21.00 52.77 19.12
C GLY A 21 -20.00 52.91 20.29
N THR A 22 -19.85 54.14 20.79
CA THR A 22 -19.09 54.53 22.00
C THR A 22 -20.08 54.83 23.16
N ALA A 23 -19.72 54.86 24.46
CA ALA A 23 -18.44 54.76 25.17
C ALA A 23 -18.63 53.91 26.46
N MET A 24 -18.08 54.12 27.68
CA MET A 24 -17.20 55.14 28.30
C MET A 24 -16.43 54.54 29.50
N VAL A 25 -15.44 55.29 29.97
CA VAL A 25 -14.46 55.06 31.06
C VAL A 25 -14.98 54.50 32.41
N ASP A 26 -14.08 53.82 33.15
CA ASP A 26 -13.56 54.35 34.43
C ASP A 26 -12.23 53.69 34.84
N ALA A 27 -11.43 54.35 35.68
CA ALA A 27 -10.04 53.97 35.95
C ALA A 27 -9.61 54.06 37.43
N ILE A 28 -8.91 53.01 37.91
CA ILE A 28 -7.67 53.03 38.75
C ILE A 28 -7.79 53.74 40.13
N PRO A 29 -7.51 53.06 41.29
CA PRO A 29 -6.09 52.87 41.67
C PRO A 29 -5.65 51.67 42.58
N VAL A 30 -4.43 51.21 42.28
CA VAL A 30 -3.27 50.97 43.20
C VAL A 30 -3.48 50.24 44.55
N ALA A 31 -2.85 49.07 44.73
CA ALA A 31 -1.79 48.83 45.74
C ALA A 31 -1.23 47.39 45.74
N ALA A 32 0.00 47.26 46.25
CA ALA A 32 0.85 46.06 46.41
C ALA A 32 0.18 44.75 46.92
N ARG A 33 0.73 43.59 46.55
CA ARG A 33 1.80 42.88 47.30
C ARG A 33 2.16 41.53 46.65
N GLU A 34 3.29 40.97 47.07
CA GLU A 34 3.82 39.65 46.69
C GLU A 34 2.83 38.51 47.01
N GLU A 35 2.73 37.51 46.11
CA GLU A 35 3.18 36.14 46.41
C GLU A 35 3.06 35.25 45.16
N LYS A 36 4.06 34.37 44.95
CA LYS A 36 3.94 33.22 44.04
C LYS A 36 3.57 31.99 44.86
N PRO A 37 2.43 31.34 44.58
CA PRO A 37 2.31 29.91 44.75
C PRO A 37 2.28 29.20 43.40
N ALA A 38 2.86 28.00 43.36
CA ALA A 38 3.01 27.22 42.13
C ALA A 38 1.66 26.64 41.67
N VAL A 39 1.15 27.08 40.52
CA VAL A 39 0.11 26.36 39.80
C VAL A 39 0.78 25.24 38.99
N ALA A 40 0.32 24.01 39.21
CA ALA A 40 0.88 22.82 38.62
C ALA A 40 0.96 22.90 37.09
N LYS A 41 2.12 22.54 36.53
CA LYS A 41 2.19 22.12 35.12
C LYS A 41 1.46 20.78 35.02
N ALA A 42 0.16 20.85 34.73
CA ALA A 42 -0.62 19.72 34.29
C ALA A 42 0.14 18.99 33.17
N GLY A 43 0.25 17.67 33.29
CA GLY A 43 1.04 16.87 32.38
C GLY A 43 0.59 17.10 30.94
N LYS A 44 1.53 17.51 30.08
CA LYS A 44 1.37 17.34 28.64
C LYS A 44 1.11 15.85 28.42
N GLU A 45 -0.07 15.49 27.93
CA GLU A 45 -0.30 14.17 27.36
C GLU A 45 0.70 13.99 26.21
N MET A 46 1.84 13.37 26.53
CA MET A 46 2.69 12.79 25.50
C MET A 46 1.93 11.59 24.98
N THR A 47 1.06 11.81 23.99
CA THR A 47 0.67 10.75 23.06
C THR A 47 1.97 10.21 22.49
N GLU A 48 2.45 9.10 23.06
CA GLU A 48 3.73 8.51 22.69
C GLU A 48 3.71 8.28 21.19
N LYS A 49 4.54 9.04 20.45
CA LYS A 49 4.61 8.96 19.00
C LYS A 49 5.34 7.67 18.65
N LEU A 50 4.61 6.56 18.71
CA LEU A 50 5.05 5.25 18.27
C LEU A 50 5.69 5.39 16.90
N PRO A 51 6.86 4.77 16.67
CA PRO A 51 7.57 4.92 15.41
C PRO A 51 6.68 4.42 14.27
N GLY A 52 6.62 5.21 13.20
CA GLY A 52 5.93 4.80 11.98
C GLY A 52 6.65 3.65 11.27
N PRO A 53 6.11 3.19 10.13
CA PRO A 53 6.74 2.15 9.32
C PRO A 53 8.21 2.46 9.03
N LYS A 54 9.06 1.46 9.22
CA LYS A 54 10.49 1.48 8.88
C LYS A 54 10.84 0.23 8.08
N SER A 55 11.90 0.32 7.29
CA SER A 55 12.51 -0.87 6.69
C SER A 55 12.91 -1.88 7.77
N ILE A 56 12.87 -3.17 7.44
CA ILE A 56 13.12 -4.25 8.38
C ILE A 56 14.54 -4.15 8.98
N PRO A 57 14.67 -4.12 10.33
CA PRO A 57 15.95 -4.25 11.00
C PRO A 57 16.71 -5.51 10.56
N GLU A 58 18.01 -5.38 10.30
CA GLU A 58 18.84 -6.44 9.72
C GLU A 58 18.78 -7.79 10.49
N ILE A 59 18.66 -7.73 11.82
CA ILE A 59 18.51 -8.90 12.69
C ILE A 59 17.21 -9.67 12.36
N LEU A 60 16.10 -8.96 12.14
CA LEU A 60 14.82 -9.55 11.76
C LEU A 60 14.84 -10.05 10.31
N GLY A 61 15.46 -9.31 9.39
CA GLY A 61 15.59 -9.72 8.00
C GLY A 61 16.37 -11.03 7.85
N ASN A 62 17.52 -11.11 8.52
CA ASN A 62 18.32 -12.33 8.60
C ASN A 62 17.58 -13.49 9.28
N TYR A 63 16.74 -13.23 10.28
CA TYR A 63 15.94 -14.27 10.92
C TYR A 63 14.88 -14.83 9.97
N LEU A 64 14.16 -13.97 9.24
CA LEU A 64 13.18 -14.39 8.24
C LEU A 64 13.82 -15.26 7.15
N ILE A 65 14.98 -14.85 6.64
CA ILE A 65 15.71 -15.61 5.61
C ILE A 65 16.20 -16.96 6.16
N LYS A 66 16.84 -16.99 7.35
CA LYS A 66 17.50 -18.20 7.87
C LYS A 66 16.57 -19.20 8.55
N HIS A 67 15.56 -18.73 9.28
CA HIS A 67 14.69 -19.57 10.11
C HIS A 67 13.28 -19.74 9.54
N MET A 68 12.79 -18.78 8.74
CA MET A 68 11.50 -18.89 8.04
C MET A 68 11.65 -19.18 6.54
N ASN A 69 12.89 -19.36 6.06
CA ASN A 69 13.22 -19.70 4.67
C ASN A 69 12.62 -18.72 3.64
N GLU A 70 12.54 -17.44 4.01
CA GLU A 70 11.99 -16.37 3.17
C GLU A 70 13.01 -15.83 2.15
N GLU A 71 12.51 -15.38 0.99
CA GLU A 71 13.36 -14.87 -0.09
C GLU A 71 13.99 -13.50 0.29
N PRO A 72 15.33 -13.32 0.23
CA PRO A 72 15.98 -12.09 0.65
C PRO A 72 15.42 -10.82 -0.01
N GLY A 73 15.31 -10.82 -1.34
CA GLY A 73 14.74 -9.70 -2.11
C GLY A 73 13.27 -9.41 -1.82
N ARG A 74 12.52 -10.37 -1.25
CA ARG A 74 11.15 -10.16 -0.73
C ARG A 74 11.19 -9.55 0.66
N VAL A 75 12.01 -10.07 1.57
CA VAL A 75 12.16 -9.59 2.95
C VAL A 75 12.50 -8.09 2.98
N TRP A 76 13.44 -7.65 2.15
CA TRP A 76 13.84 -6.23 2.09
C TRP A 76 12.80 -5.28 1.44
N ARG A 77 11.69 -5.81 0.90
CA ARG A 77 10.53 -5.03 0.41
C ARG A 77 9.38 -4.95 1.42
N LEU A 78 9.51 -5.62 2.56
CA LEU A 78 8.53 -5.55 3.64
C LEU A 78 8.88 -4.39 4.58
N SER A 79 7.86 -3.88 5.26
CA SER A 79 7.98 -2.83 6.26
C SER A 79 7.62 -3.37 7.64
N ALA A 80 8.28 -2.83 8.66
CA ALA A 80 8.06 -3.17 10.05
C ALA A 80 7.55 -1.96 10.84
N VAL A 81 6.54 -2.18 11.68
CA VAL A 81 6.18 -1.26 12.78
C VAL A 81 6.59 -1.88 14.10
N MET A 82 7.10 -1.03 14.99
CA MET A 82 7.75 -1.44 16.24
C MET A 82 7.13 -0.70 17.42
N ARG A 83 7.11 -1.33 18.59
CA ARG A 83 6.73 -0.71 19.86
C ARG A 83 7.72 -1.14 20.95
N PRO A 84 8.22 -0.24 21.80
CA PRO A 84 8.99 -0.63 22.99
C PRO A 84 8.16 -1.58 23.87
N ARG A 85 8.77 -2.66 24.37
CA ARG A 85 8.11 -3.63 25.24
C ARG A 85 8.41 -3.29 26.70
N SER A 86 7.40 -3.25 27.55
CA SER A 86 7.54 -2.95 28.99
C SER A 86 8.26 -4.05 29.80
N ALA A 87 8.50 -5.23 29.21
CA ALA A 87 9.05 -6.41 29.89
C ALA A 87 10.60 -6.50 29.87
N GLY A 88 11.31 -5.46 29.40
CA GLY A 88 12.77 -5.40 29.42
C GLY A 88 13.30 -4.17 28.67
N GLU A 89 14.35 -3.53 29.19
CA GLU A 89 14.73 -2.15 28.83
C GLU A 89 15.00 -1.89 27.33
N LYS A 90 15.30 -2.93 26.52
CA LYS A 90 15.59 -2.80 25.07
C LYS A 90 14.88 -3.83 24.19
N GLY A 91 13.79 -4.43 24.70
CA GLY A 91 12.90 -5.29 23.92
C GLY A 91 11.92 -4.48 23.06
N PHE A 92 11.65 -4.94 21.84
CA PHE A 92 10.68 -4.35 20.92
C PHE A 92 9.69 -5.40 20.43
N ASP A 93 8.39 -5.12 20.58
CA ASP A 93 7.36 -5.81 19.83
C ASP A 93 7.42 -5.34 18.38
N VAL A 94 7.28 -6.26 17.42
CA VAL A 94 7.34 -5.97 15.99
C VAL A 94 6.21 -6.64 15.22
N ARG A 95 5.71 -5.95 14.19
CA ARG A 95 4.82 -6.50 13.16
C ARG A 95 5.35 -6.15 11.79
N VAL A 96 5.39 -7.14 10.92
CA VAL A 96 5.87 -7.05 9.53
C VAL A 96 4.68 -7.14 8.58
N PHE A 97 4.63 -6.24 7.61
CA PHE A 97 3.59 -6.13 6.61
C PHE A 97 4.18 -5.71 5.26
N SER A 98 3.38 -5.74 4.18
CA SER A 98 3.77 -5.18 2.88
C SER A 98 3.10 -3.82 2.69
N ASP A 99 3.89 -2.76 2.46
CA ASP A 99 3.36 -1.43 2.13
C ASP A 99 2.48 -1.48 0.88
N THR A 100 2.89 -2.25 -0.14
CA THR A 100 2.13 -2.40 -1.39
C THR A 100 0.77 -3.08 -1.18
N GLU A 101 0.66 -4.02 -0.24
CA GLU A 101 -0.63 -4.63 0.10
C GLU A 101 -1.48 -3.69 0.97
N ALA A 102 -0.87 -2.95 1.89
CA ALA A 102 -1.56 -1.95 2.70
C ALA A 102 -2.15 -0.82 1.82
N ASP A 103 -1.36 -0.24 0.92
CA ASP A 103 -1.80 0.77 -0.05
C ASP A 103 -2.91 0.22 -0.96
N THR A 104 -2.80 -1.03 -1.41
CA THR A 104 -3.83 -1.68 -2.25
C THR A 104 -5.14 -1.91 -1.49
N ASN A 105 -5.09 -2.08 -0.16
CA ASN A 105 -6.26 -2.09 0.71
C ASN A 105 -6.73 -0.68 1.14
N ASN A 106 -6.08 0.39 0.65
CA ASN A 106 -6.28 1.79 1.05
C ASN A 106 -6.00 2.05 2.55
N VAL A 107 -5.16 1.23 3.17
CA VAL A 107 -4.79 1.31 4.59
C VAL A 107 -3.44 2.01 4.74
N LYS A 108 -3.46 3.27 5.18
CA LYS A 108 -2.23 4.00 5.51
C LYS A 108 -1.75 3.64 6.92
N VAL A 109 -0.82 2.69 7.02
CA VAL A 109 -0.23 2.26 8.30
C VAL A 109 0.57 3.41 8.92
N LYS A 110 0.15 3.90 10.10
CA LYS A 110 0.82 5.01 10.81
C LYS A 110 1.72 4.55 11.95
N ASN A 111 1.36 3.46 12.61
CA ASN A 111 2.01 2.96 13.82
C ASN A 111 1.63 1.49 14.07
N TYR A 112 2.20 0.89 15.13
CA TYR A 112 1.92 -0.48 15.56
C TYR A 112 0.43 -0.78 15.74
N THR A 113 -0.34 0.15 16.32
CA THR A 113 -1.78 -0.05 16.60
C THR A 113 -2.69 0.12 15.39
N THR A 114 -2.21 0.75 14.30
CA THR A 114 -2.98 0.77 13.03
C THR A 114 -3.23 -0.65 12.53
N LEU A 115 -2.29 -1.58 12.75
CA LEU A 115 -2.43 -2.98 12.34
C LEU A 115 -3.37 -3.80 13.24
N ASP A 116 -3.78 -3.32 14.43
CA ASP A 116 -4.79 -4.01 15.25
C ASP A 116 -6.16 -4.03 14.55
N GLN A 117 -6.48 -3.00 13.76
CA GLN A 117 -7.70 -2.92 12.97
C GLN A 117 -7.64 -3.76 11.68
N TYR A 118 -6.43 -4.11 11.23
CA TYR A 118 -6.17 -4.81 9.97
C TYR A 118 -5.23 -6.00 10.15
N PRO A 119 -5.57 -7.00 11.01
CA PRO A 119 -4.68 -8.13 11.31
C PRO A 119 -4.36 -8.97 10.07
N LYS A 120 -5.18 -8.90 9.01
CA LYS A 120 -4.97 -9.58 7.72
C LYS A 120 -3.77 -9.03 6.92
N LEU A 121 -3.30 -7.82 7.22
CA LEU A 121 -2.10 -7.21 6.62
C LEU A 121 -0.81 -7.63 7.34
N VAL A 122 -0.91 -8.21 8.55
CA VAL A 122 0.24 -8.68 9.32
C VAL A 122 0.68 -10.04 8.77
N LEU A 123 1.89 -10.08 8.21
CA LEU A 123 2.51 -11.31 7.69
C LEU A 123 3.19 -12.06 8.82
N PHE A 124 3.99 -11.34 9.61
CA PHE A 124 4.71 -11.84 10.78
C PHE A 124 4.48 -10.90 11.97
N GLU A 125 4.29 -11.46 13.15
CA GLU A 125 4.27 -10.73 14.42
C GLU A 125 5.27 -11.33 15.39
N GLY A 126 5.70 -10.57 16.38
CA GLY A 126 6.50 -11.12 17.47
C GLY A 126 7.28 -10.05 18.20
N TRP A 127 8.46 -10.42 18.68
CA TRP A 127 9.34 -9.51 19.41
C TRP A 127 10.81 -9.82 19.12
N PHE A 128 11.67 -8.83 19.34
CA PHE A 128 13.11 -9.05 19.41
C PHE A 128 13.74 -8.16 20.47
N ASP A 129 14.91 -8.55 20.91
CA ASP A 129 15.77 -7.77 21.80
C ASP A 129 17.10 -7.48 21.08
N LYS A 130 17.48 -6.20 21.08
CA LYS A 130 18.69 -5.73 20.41
C LYS A 130 19.97 -6.13 21.15
N GLU A 131 19.92 -6.36 22.47
CA GLU A 131 21.10 -6.73 23.27
C GLU A 131 21.37 -8.21 23.22
N SER A 132 20.39 -9.05 23.61
CA SER A 132 20.56 -10.51 23.54
C SER A 132 20.52 -11.07 22.12
N LYS A 133 20.21 -10.24 21.11
CA LYS A 133 20.01 -10.61 19.70
C LYS A 133 18.96 -11.70 19.50
N LYS A 134 18.08 -11.91 20.49
CA LYS A 134 16.99 -12.88 20.43
C LYS A 134 15.84 -12.33 19.59
N VAL A 135 15.30 -13.18 18.74
CA VAL A 135 14.13 -12.91 17.89
C VAL A 135 13.16 -14.06 18.06
N GLU A 136 11.90 -13.74 18.33
CA GLU A 136 10.79 -14.69 18.22
C GLU A 136 9.77 -14.05 17.27
N LEU A 137 9.66 -14.57 16.04
CA LEU A 137 8.61 -14.22 15.10
C LEU A 137 7.66 -15.41 14.93
N LYS A 138 6.38 -15.10 14.74
CA LYS A 138 5.31 -16.03 14.39
C LYS A 138 4.69 -15.57 13.08
N GLU A 139 4.60 -16.49 12.13
CA GLU A 139 3.88 -16.27 10.89
C GLU A 139 2.39 -16.23 11.18
N LYS A 140 1.73 -15.15 10.77
CA LYS A 140 0.27 -14.95 10.93
C LYS A 140 -0.46 -15.16 9.61
N ARG A 141 0.22 -14.91 8.49
CA ARG A 141 -0.29 -15.13 7.15
C ARG A 141 0.81 -15.50 6.18
N THR A 142 0.77 -16.74 5.71
CA THR A 142 1.54 -17.20 4.57
C THR A 142 1.04 -16.53 3.29
N ILE A 143 1.93 -15.88 2.55
CA ILE A 143 1.61 -15.45 1.18
C ILE A 143 1.71 -16.68 0.28
N GLN A 144 0.65 -16.96 -0.48
CA GLN A 144 0.61 -18.09 -1.39
C GLN A 144 1.80 -18.08 -2.37
N LYS A 145 2.57 -19.17 -2.38
CA LYS A 145 3.73 -19.34 -3.27
C LYS A 145 3.28 -19.40 -4.72
N VAL A 146 3.52 -18.33 -5.48
CA VAL A 146 3.14 -18.24 -6.89
C VAL A 146 4.01 -19.15 -7.76
N THR A 147 3.36 -19.99 -8.54
CA THR A 147 3.95 -20.68 -9.70
C THR A 147 4.30 -19.64 -10.76
N ILE A 148 5.55 -19.64 -11.20
CA ILE A 148 5.99 -18.83 -12.34
C ILE A 148 5.93 -19.70 -13.59
N TYR A 149 5.05 -19.35 -14.51
CA TYR A 149 4.85 -20.05 -15.78
C TYR A 149 5.80 -19.55 -16.87
N SER A 150 6.21 -20.47 -17.75
CA SER A 150 6.93 -20.16 -18.98
C SER A 150 6.01 -19.58 -20.05
N GLU A 151 6.58 -18.95 -21.09
CA GLU A 151 5.83 -18.43 -22.25
C GLU A 151 4.95 -19.51 -22.92
N LYS A 152 5.40 -20.77 -22.93
CA LYS A 152 4.65 -21.89 -23.50
C LYS A 152 3.43 -22.28 -22.66
N GLU A 153 3.58 -22.35 -21.34
CA GLU A 153 2.47 -22.67 -20.42
C GLU A 153 1.42 -21.56 -20.38
N ILE A 154 1.87 -20.29 -20.38
CA ILE A 154 0.98 -19.12 -20.48
C ILE A 154 0.20 -19.16 -21.81
N LEU A 155 0.88 -19.46 -22.92
CA LEU A 155 0.25 -19.59 -24.23
C LEU A 155 -0.82 -20.69 -24.24
N GLN A 156 -0.46 -21.88 -23.74
CA GLN A 156 -1.37 -23.03 -23.65
C GLN A 156 -2.61 -22.71 -22.82
N GLN A 157 -2.48 -22.01 -21.69
CA GLN A 157 -3.62 -21.59 -20.87
C GLN A 157 -4.51 -20.54 -21.55
N ILE A 158 -3.94 -19.63 -22.37
CA ILE A 158 -4.73 -18.65 -23.15
C ILE A 158 -5.45 -19.34 -24.32
N GLU A 159 -4.82 -20.32 -24.96
CA GLU A 159 -5.42 -21.07 -26.08
C GLU A 159 -6.46 -22.10 -25.61
N ALA A 160 -6.37 -22.58 -24.37
CA ALA A 160 -7.40 -23.39 -23.71
C ALA A 160 -8.70 -22.63 -23.39
N LEU A 161 -8.75 -21.29 -23.57
CA LEU A 161 -9.98 -20.51 -23.47
C LEU A 161 -10.89 -20.81 -24.68
N SER A 162 -11.85 -21.72 -24.49
CA SER A 162 -12.83 -22.12 -25.50
C SER A 162 -14.15 -21.36 -25.42
N GLU A 163 -14.67 -21.11 -24.21
CA GLU A 163 -16.02 -20.54 -24.03
C GLU A 163 -16.00 -19.00 -24.04
N PRO A 164 -16.92 -18.32 -24.75
CA PRO A 164 -17.00 -16.85 -24.78
C PRO A 164 -17.16 -16.26 -23.37
N GLY A 165 -16.28 -15.33 -22.98
CA GLY A 165 -16.22 -14.77 -21.62
C GLY A 165 -15.33 -15.54 -20.64
N SER A 166 -14.72 -16.66 -21.04
CA SER A 166 -13.70 -17.37 -20.26
C SER A 166 -12.53 -16.47 -19.89
N LYS A 167 -12.01 -16.66 -18.68
CA LYS A 167 -10.98 -15.83 -18.06
C LYS A 167 -9.84 -16.67 -17.51
N VAL A 168 -8.60 -16.27 -17.81
CA VAL A 168 -7.40 -16.73 -17.11
C VAL A 168 -6.63 -15.53 -16.59
N PHE A 169 -5.92 -15.70 -15.48
CA PHE A 169 -5.13 -14.62 -14.88
C PHE A 169 -3.75 -15.08 -14.42
N PHE A 170 -2.80 -14.16 -14.44
CA PHE A 170 -1.41 -14.40 -14.08
C PHE A 170 -0.90 -13.25 -13.21
N TYR A 171 -0.42 -13.53 -12.00
CA TYR A 171 0.14 -12.49 -11.12
C TYR A 171 1.36 -11.81 -11.76
N LEU A 172 1.53 -10.50 -11.60
CA LEU A 172 2.64 -9.76 -12.21
C LEU A 172 3.55 -9.16 -11.12
N ASN A 173 4.85 -9.13 -11.41
CA ASN A 173 5.87 -8.37 -10.68
C ASN A 173 6.14 -6.99 -11.33
N ALA A 174 5.61 -6.75 -12.54
CA ALA A 174 5.68 -5.47 -13.23
C ALA A 174 4.36 -5.16 -13.97
N SER A 175 3.59 -4.20 -13.45
CA SER A 175 2.27 -3.80 -13.97
C SER A 175 1.90 -2.39 -13.48
N PRO A 176 1.03 -1.65 -14.17
CA PRO A 176 0.36 -0.48 -13.61
C PRO A 176 -0.63 -0.83 -12.48
N ALA A 177 -1.06 -2.09 -12.37
CA ALA A 177 -1.89 -2.57 -11.26
C ALA A 177 -1.04 -2.89 -10.01
N SER A 178 -1.70 -2.93 -8.83
CA SER A 178 -1.05 -3.19 -7.53
C SER A 178 -1.62 -4.40 -6.80
N GLY A 179 -0.86 -4.87 -5.80
CA GLY A 179 -1.26 -5.93 -4.88
C GLY A 179 -1.00 -7.35 -5.38
N GLY A 180 -1.65 -8.32 -4.76
CA GLY A 180 -1.40 -9.74 -4.98
C GLY A 180 0.00 -10.20 -4.52
N PRO A 181 0.28 -11.50 -4.61
CA PRO A 181 1.50 -12.11 -4.07
C PRO A 181 2.81 -11.68 -4.74
N LEU A 182 2.76 -11.08 -5.94
CA LEU A 182 3.92 -10.46 -6.61
C LEU A 182 3.92 -8.91 -6.54
N GLY A 183 2.97 -8.32 -5.81
CA GLY A 183 2.88 -6.88 -5.55
C GLY A 183 2.36 -6.00 -6.70
N ARG A 184 2.34 -6.48 -7.96
CA ARG A 184 1.86 -5.71 -9.13
C ARG A 184 0.60 -6.29 -9.78
N GLY A 185 -0.35 -6.75 -8.96
CA GLY A 185 -1.65 -7.24 -9.40
C GLY A 185 -1.56 -8.48 -10.29
N ALA A 186 -2.43 -8.56 -11.29
CA ALA A 186 -2.44 -9.61 -12.29
C ALA A 186 -2.74 -9.10 -13.71
N ALA A 187 -2.25 -9.83 -14.71
CA ALA A 187 -2.84 -9.84 -16.04
C ALA A 187 -4.13 -10.65 -15.99
N LEU A 188 -5.23 -10.11 -16.52
CA LEU A 188 -6.46 -10.82 -16.83
C LEU A 188 -6.58 -10.91 -18.35
N VAL A 189 -6.68 -12.13 -18.86
CA VAL A 189 -6.94 -12.42 -20.27
C VAL A 189 -8.36 -12.98 -20.38
N GLU A 190 -9.20 -12.30 -21.14
CA GLU A 190 -10.60 -12.68 -21.36
C GLU A 190 -10.84 -12.96 -22.85
N LEU A 191 -11.43 -14.13 -23.15
CA LEU A 191 -11.94 -14.44 -24.48
C LEU A 191 -13.17 -13.57 -24.74
N ASN A 192 -13.11 -12.71 -25.75
CA ASN A 192 -14.12 -11.69 -26.00
C ASN A 192 -15.49 -12.32 -26.28
N PRO A 193 -16.53 -12.07 -25.46
CA PRO A 193 -17.87 -12.65 -25.67
C PRO A 193 -18.50 -12.31 -27.02
N LYS A 194 -18.03 -11.23 -27.66
CA LYS A 194 -18.49 -10.78 -28.97
C LYS A 194 -17.71 -11.37 -30.15
N TYR A 195 -16.71 -12.23 -29.92
CA TYR A 195 -15.96 -12.89 -30.98
C TYR A 195 -16.70 -14.16 -31.47
N PRO A 196 -16.78 -14.45 -32.79
CA PRO A 196 -16.17 -13.75 -33.93
C PRO A 196 -17.08 -12.69 -34.59
N GLY A 197 -17.39 -11.62 -33.86
CA GLY A 197 -18.09 -10.44 -34.38
C GLY A 197 -17.19 -9.53 -35.23
N LYS A 198 -17.81 -8.78 -36.14
CA LYS A 198 -17.11 -7.95 -37.14
C LYS A 198 -16.26 -6.86 -36.48
N GLY A 199 -14.94 -6.98 -36.60
CA GLY A 199 -13.97 -6.02 -36.07
C GLY A 199 -13.55 -6.24 -34.62
N GLU A 200 -14.18 -7.18 -33.90
CA GLU A 200 -13.83 -7.54 -32.54
C GLU A 200 -12.62 -8.49 -32.51
N LYS A 201 -11.72 -8.29 -31.54
CA LYS A 201 -10.53 -9.13 -31.36
C LYS A 201 -10.82 -10.31 -30.46
N LYS A 202 -10.17 -11.46 -30.72
CA LYS A 202 -10.41 -12.72 -29.99
C LYS A 202 -10.16 -12.59 -28.49
N TYR A 203 -9.04 -11.98 -28.09
CA TYR A 203 -8.67 -11.83 -26.69
C TYR A 203 -8.59 -10.35 -26.28
N SER A 204 -8.95 -10.07 -25.04
CA SER A 204 -8.70 -8.80 -24.38
C SER A 204 -7.78 -8.99 -23.17
N LEU A 205 -6.77 -8.13 -23.06
CA LEU A 205 -5.79 -8.12 -21.97
C LEU A 205 -6.02 -6.90 -21.09
N SER A 206 -6.17 -7.12 -19.79
CA SER A 206 -6.31 -6.06 -18.78
C SER A 206 -5.36 -6.28 -17.61
N ALA A 207 -4.86 -5.18 -17.02
CA ALA A 207 -4.14 -5.20 -15.76
C ALA A 207 -5.13 -4.94 -14.61
N VAL A 208 -5.30 -5.91 -13.72
CA VAL A 208 -6.24 -5.85 -12.59
C VAL A 208 -5.50 -5.83 -11.25
N PRO A 209 -5.85 -4.92 -10.31
CA PRO A 209 -5.38 -5.01 -8.94
C PRO A 209 -5.86 -6.30 -8.27
N VAL A 210 -5.07 -6.81 -7.32
CA VAL A 210 -5.42 -7.99 -6.52
C VAL A 210 -5.44 -7.60 -5.05
N VAL A 211 -6.63 -7.69 -4.44
CA VAL A 211 -6.88 -7.27 -3.05
C VAL A 211 -7.35 -8.48 -2.26
N ASN A 212 -6.66 -8.85 -1.18
CA ASN A 212 -6.96 -10.03 -0.36
C ASN A 212 -7.16 -11.31 -1.22
N GLU A 213 -6.20 -11.59 -2.11
CA GLU A 213 -6.20 -12.74 -3.04
C GLU A 213 -7.36 -12.79 -4.05
N LYS A 214 -8.18 -11.72 -4.14
CA LYS A 214 -9.25 -11.59 -5.12
C LYS A 214 -8.92 -10.54 -6.19
N LEU A 215 -9.24 -10.85 -7.44
CA LEU A 215 -9.12 -9.92 -8.56
C LEU A 215 -10.15 -8.79 -8.40
N SER A 216 -9.71 -7.55 -8.55
CA SER A 216 -10.60 -6.39 -8.63
C SER A 216 -11.43 -6.45 -9.92
N SER A 217 -12.73 -6.13 -9.82
CA SER A 217 -13.62 -5.93 -10.97
C SER A 217 -13.28 -4.69 -11.81
N LYS A 218 -12.49 -3.77 -11.27
CA LYS A 218 -11.95 -2.60 -11.98
C LYS A 218 -10.50 -2.88 -12.39
N GLY A 219 -10.26 -3.00 -13.69
CA GLY A 219 -8.94 -3.16 -14.29
C GLY A 219 -8.67 -2.12 -15.37
N LEU A 220 -7.39 -1.84 -15.61
CA LEU A 220 -6.95 -1.05 -16.76
C LEU A 220 -6.88 -1.95 -17.99
N LYS A 221 -7.75 -1.74 -18.97
CA LYS A 221 -7.69 -2.46 -20.24
C LYS A 221 -6.44 -2.02 -21.02
N MET A 222 -5.56 -2.97 -21.33
CA MET A 222 -4.24 -2.71 -21.93
C MET A 222 -4.28 -2.87 -23.45
N SER A 223 -4.85 -3.97 -23.95
CA SER A 223 -4.89 -4.26 -25.38
C SER A 223 -5.98 -5.26 -25.77
N ASN A 224 -6.26 -5.30 -27.07
CA ASN A 224 -7.15 -6.25 -27.75
C ASN A 224 -6.33 -6.90 -28.88
N THR A 225 -6.25 -8.23 -28.96
CA THR A 225 -5.50 -8.90 -30.02
C THR A 225 -6.02 -10.31 -30.30
N ASP A 226 -5.80 -10.80 -31.52
CA ASP A 226 -6.08 -12.18 -31.91
C ASP A 226 -4.88 -13.11 -31.61
N LYS A 227 -3.71 -12.53 -31.33
CA LYS A 227 -2.43 -13.22 -31.19
C LYS A 227 -2.17 -13.60 -29.73
N ALA A 228 -2.56 -14.81 -29.33
CA ALA A 228 -2.29 -15.35 -27.99
C ALA A 228 -0.79 -15.31 -27.62
N LYS A 229 0.08 -15.57 -28.60
CA LYS A 229 1.56 -15.53 -28.42
C LYS A 229 2.10 -14.16 -27.99
N ASP A 230 1.54 -13.06 -28.52
CA ASP A 230 1.97 -11.72 -28.14
C ASP A 230 1.56 -11.39 -26.70
N ILE A 231 0.37 -11.85 -26.28
CA ILE A 231 -0.08 -11.77 -24.88
C ILE A 231 0.84 -12.62 -23.98
N ALA A 232 1.09 -13.88 -24.35
CA ALA A 232 1.90 -14.80 -23.56
C ALA A 232 3.32 -14.26 -23.32
N ARG A 233 3.95 -13.67 -24.34
CA ARG A 233 5.24 -13.00 -24.22
C ARG A 233 5.18 -11.78 -23.29
N TRP A 234 4.19 -10.90 -23.48
CA TRP A 234 4.01 -9.71 -22.64
C TRP A 234 3.83 -10.06 -21.16
N ILE A 235 3.07 -11.12 -20.89
CA ILE A 235 2.89 -11.68 -19.54
C ILE A 235 4.21 -12.25 -19.04
N LYS A 236 4.90 -13.13 -19.79
CA LYS A 236 6.18 -13.73 -19.38
C LYS A 236 7.26 -12.71 -19.04
N GLU A 237 7.33 -11.58 -19.74
CA GLU A 237 8.24 -10.46 -19.42
C GLU A 237 7.97 -9.80 -18.06
N ARG A 238 6.75 -9.98 -17.51
CA ARG A 238 6.24 -9.30 -16.29
C ARG A 238 5.86 -10.28 -15.18
N HIS A 239 5.77 -11.56 -15.51
CA HIS A 239 5.48 -12.71 -14.67
C HIS A 239 6.79 -13.45 -14.36
N PHE A 240 7.64 -12.80 -13.56
CA PHE A 240 8.89 -13.37 -13.07
C PHE A 240 9.02 -13.08 -11.57
N LYS A 241 9.67 -13.98 -10.83
CA LYS A 241 10.09 -13.68 -9.44
C LYS A 241 11.17 -12.62 -9.47
N SER A 242 11.11 -11.68 -8.52
CA SER A 242 12.06 -10.58 -8.43
C SER A 242 13.41 -10.99 -7.83
N SER A 243 14.04 -12.01 -8.42
CA SER A 243 15.43 -12.38 -8.16
C SER A 243 16.37 -11.33 -8.76
N MET A 244 16.49 -10.19 -8.08
CA MET A 244 17.58 -9.23 -8.30
C MET A 244 18.17 -8.84 -6.96
N TYR A 245 19.45 -9.20 -6.82
CA TYR A 245 20.35 -9.03 -5.67
C TYR A 245 20.08 -9.98 -4.49
#